data_AF-A0A1H3N2G0-F1
#
_entry.id   AF-A0A1H3N2G0-F1
#
_cell.length_a   1.000
_cell.length_b   1.000
_cell.length_c   1.000
_cell.angle_alpha   90.00
_cell.angle_beta   90.00
_cell.angle_gamma   90.00
#
_symmetry.space_group_name_H-M   'P 1'
#
loop_
_entity.id
_entity.type
_entity.pdbx_description
1 polymer ?
#
loop_
_entity_poly.entity_id
_entity_poly.type
_entity_poly.pdbx_seq_one_letter_code
_entity_poly.pdbx_strand_id
1 'polypeptide(L)'
;MAVAAFVAAVAHIPVIPEHLEEAPYVGWLFVVFTGTTLLLAVAVEVRNLPLIYVLAGGVGAAAVAAYALFRLVPMPQMADEVGMWYDPYGIAAVAGEVLLVATSVLAVRRGSSARLR
;
A
#
# COMPACT_ATOMS: atom_id res chain seq x y z
N MET A 1 6.87 8.15 7.13
CA MET A 1 5.54 7.71 6.68
C MET A 1 5.17 8.40 5.38
N ALA A 2 5.12 9.74 5.30
CA ALA A 2 4.73 10.46 4.06
C ALA A 2 5.51 10.00 2.81
N VAL A 3 6.84 9.96 2.89
CA VAL A 3 7.70 9.47 1.79
C VAL A 3 7.37 8.03 1.40
N ALA A 4 7.15 7.14 2.38
CA ALA A 4 6.80 5.74 2.10
C ALA A 4 5.42 5.62 1.44
N ALA A 5 4.45 6.43 1.87
CA ALA A 5 3.12 6.49 1.25
C ALA A 5 3.20 7.02 -0.19
N PHE A 6 4.03 8.02 -0.45
CA PHE A 6 4.26 8.53 -1.79
C PHE A 6 4.94 7.49 -2.70
N VAL A 7 5.95 6.79 -2.21
CA VAL A 7 6.61 5.71 -2.98
C VAL A 7 5.63 4.59 -3.29
N ALA A 8 4.82 4.16 -2.31
CA ALA A 8 3.80 3.13 -2.53
C ALA A 8 2.77 3.56 -3.60
N ALA A 9 2.37 4.83 -3.62
CA ALA A 9 1.49 5.36 -4.66
C ALA A 9 2.12 5.28 -6.05
N VAL A 10 3.34 5.81 -6.20
CA VAL A 10 4.00 5.91 -7.51
C VAL A 10 4.35 4.55 -8.09
N ALA A 11 4.65 3.56 -7.25
CA ALA A 11 5.00 2.20 -7.68
C ALA A 11 3.89 1.52 -8.51
N HIS A 12 2.63 1.89 -8.29
CA HIS A 12 1.48 1.27 -8.97
C HIS A 12 1.10 1.96 -10.28
N ILE A 13 1.51 3.22 -10.48
CA ILE A 13 1.12 4.00 -11.67
C ILE A 13 1.46 3.30 -12.99
N PRO A 14 2.66 2.71 -13.18
CA PRO A 14 3.03 2.07 -14.44
C PRO A 14 2.15 0.87 -14.82
N VAL A 15 1.63 0.13 -13.84
CA VAL A 15 0.90 -1.13 -14.06
C VAL A 15 -0.62 -0.94 -14.16
N ILE A 16 -1.15 0.24 -13.82
CA ILE A 16 -2.59 0.52 -13.87
C ILE A 16 -3.20 0.31 -15.26
N PRO A 17 -2.66 0.85 -16.37
CA PRO A 17 -3.32 0.75 -17.67
C PRO A 17 -3.49 -0.70 -18.14
N GLU A 18 -2.43 -1.49 -17.99
CA GLU A 18 -2.41 -2.92 -18.33
C GLU A 18 -3.49 -3.69 -17.54
N HIS A 19 -3.55 -3.49 -16.22
CA HIS A 19 -4.53 -4.17 -15.37
C HIS A 19 -5.96 -3.67 -15.57
N LEU A 20 -6.16 -2.44 -16.06
CA LEU A 20 -7.51 -1.96 -16.43
C LEU A 20 -8.03 -2.66 -17.69
N GLU A 21 -7.16 -3.08 -18.60
CA GLU A 21 -7.51 -3.82 -19.82
C GLU A 21 -7.68 -5.31 -19.55
N GLU A 22 -6.79 -5.92 -18.77
CA GLU A 22 -6.78 -7.35 -18.49
C GLU A 22 -7.80 -7.78 -17.42
N ALA A 23 -7.76 -7.12 -16.26
CA ALA A 23 -8.58 -7.44 -15.09
C ALA A 23 -9.08 -6.14 -14.42
N PRO A 24 -10.15 -5.50 -14.95
CA PRO A 24 -10.53 -4.14 -14.58
C PRO A 24 -10.69 -3.89 -13.08
N TYR A 25 -11.13 -4.88 -12.32
CA TYR A 25 -11.26 -4.75 -10.86
C TYR A 25 -9.89 -4.57 -10.16
N VAL A 26 -8.82 -5.21 -10.66
CA VAL A 26 -7.45 -5.04 -10.17
C VAL A 26 -6.91 -3.67 -10.54
N GLY A 27 -7.14 -3.23 -11.78
CA GLY A 27 -6.79 -1.88 -12.21
C GLY A 27 -7.43 -0.80 -11.31
N TRP A 28 -8.72 -0.96 -10.98
CA TRP A 28 -9.40 -0.07 -10.03
C TRP A 28 -8.85 -0.17 -8.60
N LEU A 29 -8.47 -1.36 -8.13
CA LEU A 29 -7.80 -1.50 -6.82
C LEU A 29 -6.50 -0.68 -6.78
N PHE A 30 -5.68 -0.73 -7.84
CA PHE A 30 -4.47 0.08 -7.93
C PHE A 30 -4.75 1.58 -7.99
N VAL A 31 -5.79 2.01 -8.72
CA VAL A 31 -6.22 3.43 -8.75
C VAL A 31 -6.63 3.91 -7.35
N VAL A 32 -7.49 3.14 -6.67
CA VAL A 32 -7.96 3.48 -5.32
C VAL A 32 -6.81 3.48 -4.32
N PHE A 33 -5.93 2.49 -4.38
CA PHE A 33 -4.73 2.40 -3.53
C PHE A 33 -3.81 3.60 -3.74
N THR A 34 -3.52 3.95 -4.99
CA THR A 34 -2.68 5.11 -5.37
C THR A 34 -3.29 6.41 -4.83
N GLY A 35 -4.58 6.64 -5.09
CA GLY A 35 -5.27 7.83 -4.58
C GLY A 35 -5.28 7.91 -3.05
N THR A 36 -5.57 6.79 -2.39
CA THR A 36 -5.62 6.72 -0.91
C THR A 36 -4.27 7.00 -0.28
N THR A 37 -3.20 6.39 -0.80
CA THR A 37 -1.85 6.57 -0.27
C THR A 37 -1.30 7.98 -0.52
N LEU A 38 -1.59 8.60 -1.67
CA LEU A 38 -1.29 10.02 -1.90
C LEU A 38 -2.04 10.93 -0.94
N LEU A 39 -3.34 10.71 -0.74
CA LEU A 39 -4.15 11.50 0.20
C LEU A 39 -3.61 11.38 1.63
N LEU A 40 -3.20 10.18 2.06
CA LEU A 40 -2.59 9.96 3.36
C LEU A 40 -1.21 10.62 3.48
N ALA A 41 -0.41 10.62 2.42
CA ALA A 41 0.87 11.30 2.37
C ALA A 41 0.71 12.82 2.54
N VAL A 42 -0.33 13.42 1.95
CA VAL A 42 -0.64 14.85 2.15
C VAL A 42 -1.26 15.07 3.53
N ALA A 43 -2.18 14.22 3.96
CA ALA A 43 -2.92 14.39 5.20
C ALA A 43 -2.00 14.42 6.43
N VAL A 44 -0.94 13.60 6.45
CA VAL A 44 0.01 13.56 7.57
C VAL A 44 0.84 14.84 7.68
N GLU A 45 1.11 15.52 6.57
CA GLU A 45 1.83 16.79 6.53
C GLU A 45 0.95 17.95 6.99
N VAL A 46 -0.36 17.87 6.73
CA VAL A 46 -1.33 18.89 7.15
C VAL A 46 -1.77 18.70 8.60
N ARG A 47 -1.92 17.45 9.06
CA ARG A 47 -2.47 17.11 10.38
C ARG A 47 -1.68 15.97 11.02
N ASN A 48 -1.16 16.20 12.21
CA ASN A 48 -0.49 15.16 13.00
C ASN A 48 -1.49 14.39 13.88
N LEU A 49 -2.36 13.58 13.27
CA LEU A 49 -3.37 12.79 13.98
C LEU A 49 -2.99 11.30 14.04
N PRO A 50 -3.11 10.61 15.20
CA PRO A 50 -2.85 9.17 15.32
C PRO A 50 -3.61 8.31 14.30
N LEU A 51 -4.85 8.71 14.02
CA LEU A 51 -5.72 8.02 13.07
C LEU A 51 -5.12 7.94 11.67
N ILE A 52 -4.42 8.99 11.20
CA ILE A 52 -3.81 9.01 9.85
C ILE A 52 -2.73 7.94 9.74
N TYR A 53 -1.89 7.80 10.77
CA TYR A 53 -0.87 6.74 10.80
C TYR A 53 -1.51 5.35 10.90
N VAL A 54 -2.56 5.17 11.69
CA VAL A 54 -3.27 3.88 11.79
C VAL A 54 -3.87 3.49 10.43
N LEU A 55 -4.55 4.42 9.76
CA LEU A 55 -5.13 4.19 8.43
C LEU A 55 -4.06 3.85 7.41
N ALA A 56 -2.93 4.57 7.40
CA ALA A 56 -1.84 4.31 6.47
C ALA A 56 -1.15 2.97 6.71
N GLY A 57 -0.91 2.60 7.96
CA GLY A 57 -0.42 1.27 8.31
C GLY A 57 -1.41 0.19 7.90
N GLY A 58 -2.71 0.42 8.09
CA GLY A 58 -3.76 -0.51 7.67
C GLY A 58 -3.81 -0.71 6.15
N VAL A 59 -3.76 0.38 5.38
CA VAL A 59 -3.73 0.34 3.90
C VAL A 59 -2.49 -0.40 3.40
N GLY A 60 -1.30 -0.10 3.94
CA GLY A 60 -0.08 -0.81 3.57
C GLY A 60 -0.14 -2.31 3.92
N ALA A 61 -0.65 -2.65 5.10
CA ALA A 61 -0.79 -4.05 5.51
C ALA A 61 -1.81 -4.81 4.63
N ALA A 62 -2.91 -4.16 4.26
CA ALA A 62 -3.90 -4.73 3.35
C ALA A 62 -3.31 -4.98 1.95
N ALA A 63 -2.44 -4.10 1.45
CA ALA A 63 -1.79 -4.28 0.16
C ALA A 63 -0.78 -5.45 0.18
N VAL A 64 0.04 -5.58 1.23
CA VAL A 64 0.92 -6.74 1.41
C VAL A 64 0.12 -8.04 1.51
N ALA A 65 -1.03 -8.02 2.19
CA ALA A 65 -1.92 -9.18 2.27
C ALA A 65 -2.55 -9.50 0.91
N ALA A 66 -2.94 -8.49 0.13
CA ALA A 66 -3.45 -8.65 -1.22
C ALA A 66 -2.39 -9.24 -2.16
N TYR A 67 -1.13 -8.77 -2.06
CA TYR A 67 -0.02 -9.38 -2.80
C TYR A 67 0.07 -10.88 -2.51
N ALA A 68 0.13 -11.27 -1.24
CA ALA A 68 0.16 -12.68 -0.86
C ALA A 68 -1.08 -13.44 -1.36
N LEU A 69 -2.27 -12.83 -1.28
CA LEU A 69 -3.52 -13.43 -1.74
C LEU A 69 -3.47 -13.78 -3.23
N PHE A 70 -3.01 -12.86 -4.09
CA PHE A 70 -2.87 -13.11 -5.54
C PHE A 70 -1.78 -14.13 -5.86
N ARG A 71 -0.76 -14.29 -4.99
CA ARG A 71 0.25 -15.36 -5.14
C ARG A 71 -0.23 -16.74 -4.69
N LEU A 72 -1.28 -16.81 -3.87
CA LEU A 72 -1.71 -18.04 -3.21
C LEU A 72 -3.04 -18.58 -3.74
N VAL A 73 -3.95 -17.70 -4.17
CA VAL A 73 -5.31 -18.06 -4.56
C VAL A 73 -5.54 -17.61 -6.01
N PRO A 74 -6.00 -18.51 -6.89
CA PRO A 74 -6.27 -18.17 -8.28
C PRO A 74 -7.47 -17.22 -8.34
N MET A 75 -7.20 -15.96 -8.67
CA MET A 75 -8.21 -14.93 -8.81
C MET A 75 -8.83 -14.96 -10.21
N PRO A 76 -10.11 -14.56 -10.37
CA PRO A 76 -10.69 -14.40 -11.70
C PRO A 76 -9.82 -13.47 -12.56
N GLN A 77 -9.51 -13.91 -13.78
CA GLN A 77 -8.66 -13.18 -14.76
C GLN A 77 -7.20 -12.96 -14.34
N MET A 78 -6.75 -13.54 -13.22
CA MET A 78 -5.38 -13.37 -12.69
C MET A 78 -4.89 -14.69 -12.07
N ALA A 79 -5.25 -15.83 -12.67
CA ALA A 79 -4.94 -17.15 -12.12
C ALA A 79 -3.46 -17.54 -12.32
N ASP A 80 -2.82 -16.93 -13.32
CA ASP A 80 -1.42 -17.05 -13.68
C ASP A 80 -0.46 -16.31 -12.73
N GLU A 81 -0.97 -15.39 -11.90
CA GLU A 81 -0.21 -14.72 -10.84
C GLU A 81 0.18 -15.65 -9.67
N VAL A 82 -0.46 -16.81 -9.57
CA VAL A 82 -0.22 -17.78 -8.50
C VAL A 82 1.21 -18.32 -8.58
N GLY A 83 1.96 -18.21 -7.49
CA GLY A 83 3.36 -18.65 -7.41
C GLY A 83 4.39 -17.68 -8.02
N MET A 84 3.96 -16.59 -8.66
CA MET A 84 4.84 -15.62 -9.32
C MET A 84 5.52 -14.63 -8.34
N TRP A 85 6.18 -15.12 -7.30
CA TRP A 85 6.76 -14.32 -6.21
C TRP A 85 7.86 -13.33 -6.63
N TYR A 86 8.51 -13.55 -7.78
CA TYR A 86 9.70 -12.81 -8.23
C TYR A 86 9.41 -11.74 -9.29
N ASP A 87 8.16 -11.30 -9.39
CA ASP A 87 7.80 -10.15 -10.21
C ASP A 87 8.49 -8.86 -9.69
N PRO A 88 9.33 -8.17 -10.51
CA PRO A 88 10.03 -6.97 -10.09
C PRO A 88 9.11 -5.84 -9.63
N TYR A 89 7.95 -5.67 -10.26
CA TYR A 89 6.99 -4.62 -9.90
C TYR A 89 6.35 -4.92 -8.54
N GLY A 90 5.90 -6.16 -8.34
CA GLY A 90 5.37 -6.65 -7.08
C GLY A 90 6.35 -6.54 -5.91
N ILE A 91 7.63 -6.90 -6.11
CA ILE A 91 8.66 -6.74 -5.08
C ILE A 91 8.86 -5.27 -4.71
N ALA A 92 8.95 -4.38 -5.72
CA ALA A 92 9.12 -2.96 -5.49
C ALA A 92 7.93 -2.35 -4.73
N ALA A 93 6.70 -2.72 -5.11
CA ALA A 93 5.48 -2.30 -4.43
C ALA A 93 5.45 -2.77 -2.96
N VAL A 94 5.66 -4.06 -2.71
CA VAL A 94 5.65 -4.64 -1.36
C VAL A 94 6.74 -4.03 -0.47
N ALA A 95 7.92 -3.73 -1.00
CA ALA A 95 8.96 -3.04 -0.24
C ALA A 95 8.49 -1.65 0.24
N GLY A 96 7.82 -0.89 -0.64
CA GLY A 96 7.22 0.40 -0.29
C GLY A 96 6.13 0.28 0.77
N GLU A 97 5.26 -0.72 0.65
CA GLU A 97 4.16 -0.98 1.59
C GLU A 97 4.66 -1.43 2.96
N VAL A 98 5.67 -2.29 3.02
CA VAL A 98 6.32 -2.71 4.27
C VAL A 98 6.93 -1.50 4.97
N LEU A 99 7.60 -0.61 4.24
CA LEU A 99 8.12 0.65 4.79
C LEU A 99 7.00 1.57 5.28
N LEU A 100 5.87 1.62 4.58
CA LEU A 100 4.69 2.37 4.99
C LEU A 100 4.13 1.84 6.32
N VAL A 101 3.98 0.52 6.45
CA VAL A 101 3.55 -0.13 7.70
C VAL A 101 4.52 0.16 8.83
N ALA A 102 5.82 -0.09 8.62
CA ALA A 102 6.85 0.09 9.64
C ALA A 102 6.90 1.53 10.14
N THR A 103 6.92 2.51 9.24
CA THR A 103 6.99 3.93 9.63
C THR A 103 5.70 4.43 10.27
N SER A 104 4.54 3.87 9.91
CA SER A 104 3.26 4.16 10.54
C SER A 104 3.20 3.64 11.99
N VAL A 105 3.63 2.39 12.22
CA VAL A 105 3.71 1.80 13.57
C VAL A 105 4.66 2.61 14.46
N LEU A 106 5.83 2.99 13.95
CA LEU A 106 6.79 3.81 14.70
C LEU A 106 6.20 5.19 15.06
N ALA A 107 5.46 5.82 14.16
CA ALA A 107 4.82 7.11 14.42
C ALA A 107 3.74 7.01 15.51
N VAL A 108 2.88 5.98 15.45
CA VAL A 108 1.87 5.73 16.50
C VAL A 108 2.54 5.51 17.86
N ARG A 109 3.58 4.67 17.93
CA ARG A 109 4.31 4.39 19.19
C ARG A 109 4.91 5.65 19.80
N ARG A 110 5.55 6.49 18.99
CA ARG A 110 6.13 7.77 19.44
C ARG A 110 5.05 8.73 19.99
N GLY A 111 3.93 8.85 19.29
CA GLY A 111 2.81 9.70 19.70
C GLY A 111 2.07 9.20 20.95
N SER A 112 2.14 7.90 21.26
CA SER A 112 1.63 7.33 22.51
C SER A 112 2.58 7.59 23.68
N SER A 113 3.89 7.40 23.49
CA SER A 113 4.89 7.68 24.52
C SER A 113 4.94 9.15 24.95
N ALA A 114 4.71 10.09 24.03
CA ALA A 114 4.65 11.52 24.33
C ALA A 114 3.40 11.94 25.14
N ARG A 115 2.33 11.14 25.11
CA ARG A 115 1.08 11.40 25.85
C ARG A 115 1.10 10.88 27.29
N LEU A 116 2.00 9.94 27.59
CA LEU A 116 2.16 9.32 28.91
C LEU A 116 3.22 10.03 29.78
N ARG A 117 3.96 10.98 29.21
CA ARG A 117 4.90 11.85 29.92
C ARG A 117 4.26 13.20 30.18
#